data_AF-A0A957RJ88-F1
#
_entry.id   AF-A0A957RJ88-F1
#
_cell.length_a   1.000
_cell.length_b   1.000
_cell.length_c   1.000
_cell.angle_alpha   90.00
_cell.angle_beta   90.00
_cell.angle_gamma   90.00
#
_symmetry.space_group_name_H-M   'P 1'
#
loop_
_entity.id
_entity.type
_entity.pdbx_description
1 polymer ?
#
loop_
_entity_poly.entity_id
_entity_poly.type
_entity_poly.pdbx_seq_one_letter_code
_entity_poly.pdbx_strand_id
1 'polypeptide(L)'
;MMSRKGFDLLRRLIPLEQGQIPMSYPAMKTVPVTDLRTRQPEIFEDLKEAPVLLTRQGHGAGVLVHPDEWNQLIEDVKAYRRQARIERARRDLDAGNAYTFEQVQAMLEADGLLP
;
A
#
# COMPACT_ATOMS: atom_id res chain seq x y z
N MET A 1 -8.78 0.24 -26.60
CA MET A 1 -7.36 0.20 -27.01
C MET A 1 -6.79 1.60 -26.82
N MET A 2 -6.24 1.91 -25.64
CA MET A 2 -5.77 3.26 -25.31
C MET A 2 -4.36 3.52 -25.86
N SER A 3 -4.16 4.70 -26.45
CA SER A 3 -2.95 5.12 -27.17
C SER A 3 -1.77 5.39 -26.23
N ARG A 4 -0.55 5.06 -26.70
CA ARG A 4 0.74 5.20 -25.98
C ARG A 4 0.96 6.60 -25.36
N LYS A 5 0.34 7.64 -25.93
CA LYS A 5 0.41 9.03 -25.43
C LYS A 5 -0.29 9.24 -24.08
N GLY A 6 -1.28 8.40 -23.73
CA GLY A 6 -1.97 8.48 -22.43
C GLY A 6 -1.13 7.99 -21.25
N PHE A 7 -0.19 7.06 -21.51
CA PHE A 7 0.70 6.51 -20.49
C PHE A 7 1.83 7.51 -20.13
N ASP A 8 2.32 8.27 -21.12
CA ASP A 8 3.37 9.28 -20.94
C ASP A 8 2.91 10.49 -20.11
N LEU A 9 1.60 10.79 -20.11
CA LEU A 9 1.02 11.85 -19.28
C LEU A 9 0.94 11.47 -17.80
N LEU A 10 0.71 10.19 -17.48
CA LEU A 10 0.71 9.70 -16.11
C LEU A 10 2.11 9.69 -15.48
N ARG A 11 3.17 9.55 -16.30
CA ARG A 11 4.57 9.58 -15.84
C ARG A 11 5.07 10.99 -15.49
N ARG A 12 4.39 12.05 -15.96
CA ARG A 12 4.78 13.46 -15.72
C ARG A 12 4.19 14.08 -14.45
N LEU A 13 3.24 13.41 -13.78
CA LEU A 13 2.53 13.94 -12.61
C LEU A 13 3.09 13.45 -11.26
N ILE A 14 4.19 12.69 -11.26
CA ILE A 14 4.88 12.24 -10.05
C ILE A 14 6.28 12.85 -10.05
N PRO A 15 6.56 13.88 -9.22
CA PRO A 15 7.90 14.40 -9.05
C PRO A 15 8.80 13.31 -8.45
N LEU A 16 9.76 12.82 -9.24
CA LEU A 16 10.82 11.92 -8.79
C LEU A 16 11.95 12.76 -8.17
N GLU A 17 11.70 13.32 -7.00
CA GLU A 17 12.76 13.94 -6.18
C GLU A 17 13.37 12.86 -5.26
N GLN A 18 14.59 12.47 -5.62
CA GLN A 18 15.69 12.04 -4.74
C GLN A 18 15.40 10.94 -3.71
N GLY A 19 15.73 9.72 -4.12
CA GLY A 19 15.64 8.51 -3.32
C GLY A 19 15.32 7.37 -4.25
N GLN A 20 16.27 7.02 -5.11
CA GLN A 20 16.16 5.80 -5.90
C GLN A 20 16.18 4.64 -4.92
N ILE A 21 15.00 4.26 -4.40
CA ILE A 21 14.82 2.95 -3.81
C ILE A 21 15.15 2.01 -4.96
N PRO A 22 16.20 1.18 -4.87
CA PRO A 22 16.35 0.10 -5.82
C PRO A 22 15.15 -0.79 -5.58
N MET A 23 14.07 -0.54 -6.32
CA MET A 23 12.95 -1.47 -6.49
C MET A 23 13.46 -2.62 -7.37
N SER A 24 14.60 -3.21 -7.01
CA SER A 24 14.97 -4.55 -7.44
C SER A 24 14.05 -5.47 -6.66
N TYR A 25 12.78 -5.49 -7.09
CA TYR A 25 11.90 -6.56 -6.71
C TYR A 25 12.59 -7.83 -7.19
N PRO A 26 13.03 -8.74 -6.28
CA PRO A 26 13.50 -10.03 -6.72
C PRO A 26 12.44 -10.60 -7.66
N ALA A 27 12.87 -11.07 -8.84
CA ALA A 27 11.94 -11.57 -9.85
C ALA A 27 11.04 -12.62 -9.20
N MET A 28 9.74 -12.31 -9.08
CA MET A 28 8.81 -13.12 -8.31
C MET A 28 8.71 -14.50 -8.95
N LYS A 29 9.04 -15.54 -8.19
CA LYS A 29 8.97 -16.91 -8.69
C LYS A 29 7.55 -17.16 -9.16
N THR A 30 7.41 -17.65 -10.39
CA THR A 30 6.10 -17.88 -11.01
C THR A 30 5.84 -19.37 -11.11
N VAL A 31 4.71 -19.82 -10.57
CA VAL A 31 4.36 -21.25 -10.47
C VAL A 31 2.93 -21.46 -10.99
N PRO A 32 2.65 -22.50 -11.79
CA PRO A 32 1.29 -22.88 -12.15
C PRO A 32 0.48 -23.29 -10.93
N VAL A 33 -0.80 -22.90 -10.84
CA VAL A 33 -1.66 -23.26 -9.71
C VAL A 33 -1.81 -24.78 -9.56
N THR A 34 -1.63 -25.53 -10.64
CA THR A 34 -1.67 -27.00 -10.66
C THR A 34 -0.50 -27.63 -9.91
N ASP A 35 0.64 -26.95 -9.86
CA ASP A 35 1.86 -27.44 -9.21
C ASP A 35 1.75 -27.39 -7.69
N LEU A 36 0.85 -26.57 -7.12
CA LEU A 36 0.60 -26.51 -5.68
C LEU A 36 0.22 -27.87 -5.09
N ARG A 37 -0.46 -28.72 -5.87
CA ARG A 37 -0.89 -30.03 -5.42
C ARG A 37 0.27 -31.01 -5.25
N THR A 38 1.33 -30.87 -6.05
CA THR A 38 2.41 -31.86 -6.13
C THR A 38 3.72 -31.35 -5.56
N ARG A 39 3.92 -30.03 -5.52
CA ARG A 39 5.18 -29.38 -5.12
C ARG A 39 5.01 -28.47 -3.92
N GLN A 40 3.99 -28.74 -3.09
CA GLN A 40 3.67 -27.91 -1.92
C GLN A 40 4.90 -27.63 -1.05
N PRO A 41 5.70 -28.61 -0.61
CA PRO A 41 6.82 -28.33 0.29
C PRO A 41 7.84 -27.36 -0.30
N GLU A 42 8.22 -27.55 -1.56
CA GLU A 42 9.16 -26.66 -2.26
C GLU A 42 8.62 -25.22 -2.35
N ILE A 43 7.34 -25.08 -2.72
CA ILE A 43 6.69 -23.77 -2.90
C ILE A 43 6.63 -23.02 -1.57
N PHE A 44 6.38 -23.72 -0.46
CA PHE A 44 6.36 -23.10 0.87
C PHE A 44 7.76 -22.75 1.40
N GLU A 45 8.80 -23.48 1.01
CA GLU A 45 10.18 -23.09 1.30
C GLU A 45 10.57 -21.81 0.53
N ASP A 46 10.14 -21.66 -0.73
CA ASP A 46 10.39 -20.45 -1.51
C ASP A 46 9.77 -19.19 -0.86
N LEU A 47 8.65 -19.34 -0.16
CA LEU A 47 7.95 -18.23 0.50
C LEU A 47 8.75 -17.58 1.63
N LYS A 48 9.82 -18.23 2.13
CA LYS A 48 10.72 -17.63 3.12
C LYS A 48 11.59 -16.52 2.52
N GLU A 49 11.83 -16.57 1.22
CA GLU A 49 12.72 -15.65 0.51
C GLU A 49 11.93 -14.54 -0.21
N ALA A 50 10.82 -14.90 -0.85
CA ALA A 50 9.98 -13.95 -1.57
C ALA A 50 8.57 -14.49 -1.81
N PRO A 51 7.59 -13.60 -2.07
CA PRO A 51 6.29 -13.99 -2.58
C PRO A 51 6.37 -14.84 -3.86
N VAL A 52 5.36 -15.70 -4.07
CA VAL A 52 5.25 -16.57 -5.24
C VAL A 52 4.02 -16.18 -6.04
N LEU A 53 4.20 -15.89 -7.34
CA LEU A 53 3.11 -15.63 -8.28
C LEU A 53 2.50 -16.96 -8.75
N LEU A 54 1.22 -17.16 -8.46
CA LEU A 54 0.45 -18.27 -9.00
C LEU A 54 -0.15 -17.91 -10.35
N THR A 55 -0.07 -18.84 -11.30
CA THR A 55 -0.65 -18.65 -12.64
C THR A 55 -1.70 -19.70 -12.98
N ARG A 56 -2.71 -19.29 -13.74
CA ARG A 56 -3.71 -20.18 -14.34
C ARG A 56 -3.79 -19.86 -15.83
N GLN A 57 -3.58 -20.87 -16.67
CA GLN A 57 -3.58 -20.69 -18.14
C GLN A 57 -2.63 -19.55 -18.60
N GLY A 58 -1.45 -19.44 -17.98
CA GLY A 58 -0.44 -18.42 -18.31
C GLY A 58 -0.73 -17.01 -17.79
N HIS A 59 -1.83 -16.81 -17.07
CA HIS A 59 -2.21 -15.51 -16.49
C HIS A 59 -2.04 -15.53 -14.97
N GLY A 60 -1.67 -14.39 -14.39
CA GLY A 60 -1.61 -14.22 -12.94
C GLY A 60 -2.97 -14.49 -12.30
N ALA A 61 -3.01 -15.45 -11.38
CA ALA A 61 -4.22 -15.88 -10.67
C ALA A 61 -4.22 -15.42 -9.20
N GLY A 62 -3.05 -15.25 -8.60
CA GLY A 62 -2.89 -14.80 -7.22
C GLY A 62 -1.43 -14.79 -6.81
N VAL A 63 -1.15 -14.31 -5.60
CA VAL A 63 0.19 -14.31 -5.01
C VAL A 63 0.11 -15.01 -3.66
N LEU A 64 1.03 -15.94 -3.40
CA LEU A 64 1.26 -16.50 -2.08
C LEU A 64 2.34 -15.68 -1.39
N VAL A 65 2.11 -15.37 -0.13
CA VAL A 65 3.00 -14.59 0.73
C VAL A 65 3.08 -15.31 2.07
N HIS A 66 4.24 -15.27 2.72
CA HIS A 66 4.35 -15.79 4.08
C HIS A 66 3.42 -15.00 5.02
N PRO A 67 2.69 -15.64 5.95
CA PRO A 67 1.77 -14.94 6.84
C PRO A 67 2.42 -13.79 7.63
N ASP A 68 3.65 -14.00 8.11
CA ASP A 68 4.37 -12.96 8.88
C ASP A 68 4.70 -11.74 8.01
N GLU A 69 5.12 -11.97 6.77
CA GLU A 69 5.40 -10.88 5.81
C GLU A 69 4.11 -10.12 5.47
N TRP A 70 3.00 -10.83 5.25
CA TRP A 70 1.70 -10.21 5.03
C TRP A 70 1.26 -9.35 6.21
N ASN A 71 1.37 -9.88 7.44
CA ASN A 71 1.02 -9.16 8.65
C ASN A 71 1.88 -7.90 8.82
N GLN A 72 3.18 -8.01 8.58
CA GLN A 72 4.09 -6.87 8.64
C GLN A 72 3.71 -5.79 7.63
N LEU A 73 3.42 -6.17 6.38
CA LEU A 73 2.97 -5.23 5.34
C LEU A 73 1.69 -4.48 5.75
N ILE A 74 0.75 -5.15 6.43
CA ILE A 74 -0.46 -4.52 6.94
C ILE A 74 -0.13 -3.48 8.02
N GLU A 75 0.76 -3.81 8.96
CA GLU A 75 1.19 -2.87 10.00
C GLU A 75 1.96 -1.67 9.42
N ASP A 76 2.83 -1.89 8.44
CA ASP A 76 3.56 -0.82 7.75
C ASP A 76 2.59 0.13 7.03
N VAL A 77 1.60 -0.41 6.31
CA VAL A 77 0.55 0.39 5.65
C VAL A 77 -0.26 1.20 6.67
N LYS A 78 -0.57 0.64 7.84
CA LYS A 78 -1.24 1.38 8.92
C LYS A 78 -0.35 2.51 9.43
N ALA A 79 0.93 2.25 9.68
CA ALA A 79 1.89 3.25 10.14
C ALA A 79 2.02 4.40 9.13
N TYR A 80 2.20 4.11 7.84
CA TYR A 80 2.30 5.12 6.80
C TYR A 80 1.03 5.94 6.66
N ARG A 81 -0.16 5.31 6.73
CA ARG A 81 -1.44 6.03 6.72
C ARG A 81 -1.57 6.96 7.93
N ARG A 82 -1.14 6.52 9.11
CA ARG A 82 -1.13 7.36 10.33
C ARG A 82 -0.21 8.56 10.14
N GLN A 83 1.01 8.34 9.66
CA GLN A 83 1.97 9.40 9.39
C GLN A 83 1.41 10.41 8.38
N ALA A 84 0.85 9.95 7.27
CA ALA A 84 0.26 10.82 6.25
C ALA A 84 -0.90 11.68 6.79
N ARG A 85 -1.69 11.16 7.75
CA ARG A 85 -2.74 11.93 8.44
C ARG A 85 -2.16 13.02 9.34
N ILE A 86 -1.13 12.71 10.12
CA ILE A 86 -0.46 13.67 10.98
C ILE A 86 0.16 14.80 10.14
N GLU A 87 0.83 14.46 9.05
CA GLU A 87 1.43 15.45 8.14
C GLU A 87 0.37 16.34 7.47
N ARG A 88 -0.78 15.77 7.09
CA ARG A 88 -1.89 16.58 6.57
C ARG A 88 -2.42 17.54 7.64
N ALA A 89 -2.73 17.02 8.84
CA ALA A 89 -3.23 17.84 9.94
C ALA A 89 -2.25 18.96 10.31
N ARG A 90 -0.94 18.67 10.31
CA ARG A 90 0.10 19.67 10.56
C ARG A 90 0.07 20.79 9.52
N ARG A 91 -0.04 20.46 8.23
CA ARG A 91 -0.16 21.48 7.17
C ARG A 91 -1.43 22.31 7.32
N ASP A 92 -2.54 21.70 7.73
CA ASP A 92 -3.78 22.44 7.97
C ASP A 92 -3.63 23.42 9.14
N LEU A 93 -2.94 23.02 10.22
CA LEU A 93 -2.59 23.92 11.32
C LEU A 93 -1.68 25.06 10.86
N ASP A 94 -0.61 24.74 10.12
CA ASP A 94 0.35 25.74 9.61
C ASP A 94 -0.29 26.72 8.62
N ALA A 95 -1.32 26.28 7.87
CA ALA A 95 -2.11 27.11 6.98
C ALA A 95 -3.16 27.97 7.71
N GLY A 96 -3.25 27.89 9.04
CA GLY A 96 -4.24 28.62 9.84
C GLY A 96 -5.64 28.01 9.79
N ASN A 97 -5.82 26.82 9.20
CA ASN A 97 -7.08 26.07 9.18
C ASN A 97 -7.24 25.25 10.47
N ALA A 98 -7.02 25.90 11.62
CA ALA A 98 -7.10 25.30 12.94
C ALA A 98 -8.28 25.89 13.71
N TYR A 99 -8.96 25.04 14.48
CA TYR A 99 -9.93 25.48 15.47
C TYR A 99 -9.29 25.49 16.86
N THR A 100 -9.61 26.48 17.67
CA THR A 100 -9.27 26.48 19.10
C THR A 100 -10.13 25.46 19.85
N PHE A 101 -9.71 25.10 21.06
CA PHE A 101 -10.49 24.21 21.92
C PHE A 101 -11.91 24.74 22.16
N GLU A 102 -12.06 26.04 22.44
CA GLU A 102 -13.36 26.69 22.64
C GLU A 102 -14.25 26.62 21.38
N GLN A 103 -13.67 26.81 20.19
CA GLN A 103 -14.40 26.70 18.94
C GLN A 103 -14.88 25.28 18.67
N VAL A 104 -14.03 24.27 18.90
CA VAL A 104 -14.40 22.86 18.76
C VAL A 104 -15.49 22.49 19.77
N GLN A 105 -15.36 22.93 21.02
CA GLN A 105 -16.36 22.67 22.05
C GLN A 105 -17.72 23.25 21.66
N ALA A 106 -17.77 24.52 21.24
CA ALA A 106 -19.01 25.18 20.81
C ALA A 106 -19.65 24.48 19.60
N MET A 107 -18.86 23.99 18.64
CA MET A 107 -19.37 23.22 17.50
C MET A 107 -20.00 21.88 17.93
N LEU A 108 -19.35 21.16 18.84
CA LEU A 108 -19.84 19.87 19.32
C LEU A 108 -21.09 20.02 20.21
N GLU A 109 -21.18 21.08 21.01
CA GLU A 109 -22.39 21.46 21.75
C GLU A 109 -23.54 21.81 20.78
N ALA A 110 -23.26 22.60 19.73
CA ALA A 110 -24.25 22.96 18.71
C ALA A 110 -24.77 21.74 17.93
N ASP A 111 -23.92 20.74 17.67
CA ASP A 111 -24.28 19.48 17.03
C ASP A 111 -24.92 18.47 18.00
N GLY A 112 -25.04 18.80 19.30
CA GLY A 112 -25.60 17.92 20.33
C GLY A 112 -24.75 16.68 20.65
N LEU A 113 -23.46 16.73 20.29
CA LEU A 113 -22.48 15.67 20.54
C LEU A 113 -21.79 15.82 21.90
N LEU A 114 -21.94 16.97 22.55
CA LEU A 114 -21.55 17.23 23.94
C LEU A 114 -22.77 17.73 24.75
N PRO A 115 -22.86 17.36 26.04
CA PRO A 115 -23.93 17.77 26.94
C PRO A 115 -23.86 19.25 27.32
#